data_AF-A0A1B6CDI4-F1
#
_entry.id   AF-A0A1B6CDI4-F1
#
_cell.length_a   1.000
_cell.length_b   1.000
_cell.length_c   1.000
_cell.angle_alpha   90.00
_cell.angle_beta   90.00
_cell.angle_gamma   90.00
#
_symmetry.space_group_name_H-M   'P 1'
#
loop_
_entity.id
_entity.type
_entity.pdbx_description
1 polymer ?
#
loop_
_entity_poly.entity_id
_entity_poly.type
_entity_poly.pdbx_seq_one_letter_code
_entity_poly.pdbx_strand_id
1 'polypeptide(L)'
;RDEKTLLSPGEVIKPELSVDQAIELSQKLYGFEITSIMELNGYDDKNYHLKIAAVKSNSHIREVQHSGYVFKVMNSLDSKKLDYVDGQNKLLLHLEKNGFSAPRIQKNIKGEYYSVENITSKKDKNDIKSHVVRLLTYIEGELLRDVSITDLLCFDVGRSVATLDQKLETFKHKAYDSYDSVWMLKNVPQILNFIYVIKDQRKVALVKKVVREFEKNVLTKLNDLTSGMIHGDANEQNILCVKQPDDEWCVNAILDYGDSHLSAYVFNLAITMTYIILQCKNLQHGRFVLSGYTTIKPLPKKEIDLLPICVSARICQSLVLGAYSYFQDPGNEYVLSTQKSGWEMLFKLSENFDSLPDLWGLFK
;
A
#
# COMPACT_ATOMS: atom_id res chain seq x y z
N ARG A 1 7.11 22.54 -12.34
CA ARG A 1 7.52 21.33 -11.60
C ARG A 1 8.27 21.84 -10.38
N ASP A 2 7.62 21.91 -9.24
CA ASP A 2 8.27 22.37 -8.01
C ASP A 2 9.26 21.32 -7.53
N GLU A 3 10.55 21.66 -7.49
CA GLU A 3 11.62 20.82 -6.96
C GLU A 3 11.48 20.54 -5.44
N LYS A 4 10.49 21.12 -4.76
CA LYS A 4 10.29 21.05 -3.29
C LYS A 4 9.52 19.82 -2.78
N THR A 5 9.17 18.87 -3.64
CA THR A 5 8.37 17.67 -3.26
C THR A 5 9.14 16.35 -3.36
N LEU A 6 10.42 16.37 -3.73
CA LEU A 6 11.25 15.16 -3.80
C LEU A 6 12.09 15.02 -2.53
N LEU A 7 12.12 13.80 -1.98
CA LEU A 7 12.93 13.44 -0.83
C LEU A 7 14.40 13.75 -1.12
N SER A 8 15.02 14.63 -0.32
CA SER A 8 16.46 14.86 -0.41
C SER A 8 17.21 13.73 0.30
N PRO A 9 18.38 13.29 -0.18
CA PRO A 9 19.19 12.28 0.51
C PRO A 9 19.45 12.68 1.97
N GLY A 10 19.14 11.80 2.92
CA GLY A 10 19.28 12.04 4.37
C GLY A 10 18.17 12.85 5.03
N GLU A 11 17.13 13.29 4.30
CA GLU A 11 15.98 13.97 4.91
C GLU A 11 15.13 12.99 5.73
N VAL A 12 15.05 13.23 7.05
CA VAL A 12 14.18 12.44 7.95
C VAL A 12 12.75 12.95 7.81
N ILE A 13 11.87 12.18 7.18
CA ILE A 13 10.48 12.57 6.93
C ILE A 13 9.49 11.93 7.91
N LYS A 14 9.90 10.83 8.53
CA LYS A 14 9.09 10.08 9.49
C LYS A 14 8.90 10.89 10.77
N PRO A 15 7.68 10.95 11.34
CA PRO A 15 7.44 11.73 12.55
C PRO A 15 8.27 11.22 13.73
N GLU A 16 8.99 12.12 14.41
CA GLU A 16 9.77 11.80 15.61
C GLU A 16 8.94 11.98 16.89
N LEU A 17 7.89 11.16 17.04
CA LEU A 17 6.94 11.22 18.16
C LEU A 17 7.20 10.12 19.20
N SER A 18 7.12 10.45 20.50
CA SER A 18 7.04 9.47 21.60
C SER A 18 5.60 8.95 21.81
N VAL A 19 5.46 7.84 22.53
CA VAL A 19 4.13 7.31 22.91
C VAL A 19 3.35 8.33 23.75
N ASP A 20 3.99 9.00 24.70
CA ASP A 20 3.34 10.01 25.54
C ASP A 20 2.82 11.20 24.71
N GLN A 21 3.62 11.68 23.74
CA GLN A 21 3.16 12.74 22.84
C GLN A 21 2.00 12.27 21.94
N ALA A 22 1.97 11.01 21.53
CA ALA A 22 0.85 10.43 20.80
C ALA A 22 -0.43 10.35 21.66
N ILE A 23 -0.30 10.00 22.95
CA ILE A 23 -1.39 10.04 23.92
C ILE A 23 -1.91 11.47 24.05
N GLU A 24 -1.05 12.45 24.32
CA GLU A 24 -1.44 13.85 24.47
C GLU A 24 -2.13 14.40 23.23
N LEU A 25 -1.59 14.13 22.04
CA LEU A 25 -2.19 14.58 20.77
C LEU A 25 -3.55 13.93 20.52
N SER A 26 -3.70 12.62 20.77
CA SER A 26 -4.98 11.94 20.58
C SER A 26 -6.04 12.38 21.58
N GLN A 27 -5.66 12.63 22.84
CA GLN A 27 -6.54 13.27 23.84
C GLN A 27 -6.98 14.68 23.40
N LYS A 28 -6.02 15.51 22.94
CA LYS A 28 -6.27 16.88 22.46
C LYS A 28 -7.19 16.91 21.25
N LEU A 29 -6.93 16.07 20.25
CA LEU A 29 -7.59 16.14 18.93
C LEU A 29 -8.90 15.35 18.89
N TYR A 30 -9.02 14.27 19.65
CA TYR A 30 -10.18 13.37 19.59
C TYR A 30 -10.92 13.24 20.92
N GLY A 31 -10.45 13.89 21.99
CA GLY A 31 -11.15 13.90 23.27
C GLY A 31 -11.21 12.53 23.95
N PHE A 32 -10.20 11.67 23.73
CA PHE A 32 -10.21 10.29 24.18
C PHE A 32 -9.72 10.11 25.61
N GLU A 33 -10.28 9.11 26.29
CA GLU A 33 -9.70 8.53 27.50
C GLU A 33 -9.03 7.20 27.13
N ILE A 34 -7.71 7.24 26.95
CA ILE A 34 -6.95 6.09 26.45
C ILE A 34 -6.73 5.08 27.57
N THR A 35 -7.01 3.81 27.28
CA THR A 35 -6.72 2.68 28.18
C THR A 35 -5.45 1.95 27.78
N SER A 36 -5.17 1.84 26.48
CA SER A 36 -3.90 1.32 25.99
C SER A 36 -3.52 1.93 24.64
N ILE A 37 -2.20 1.97 24.40
CA ILE A 37 -1.59 2.41 23.16
C ILE A 37 -0.46 1.45 22.78
N MET A 38 -0.41 1.05 21.52
CA MET A 38 0.65 0.22 20.96
C MET A 38 1.12 0.82 19.64
N GLU A 39 2.42 1.08 19.50
CA GLU A 39 3.00 1.48 18.21
C GLU A 39 2.96 0.29 17.25
N LEU A 40 2.36 0.50 16.07
CA LEU A 40 2.31 -0.47 14.99
C LEU A 40 3.45 -0.20 14.01
N ASN A 41 3.81 -1.22 13.23
CA ASN A 41 4.78 -1.08 12.15
C ASN A 41 4.31 0.00 11.14
N GLY A 42 5.28 0.68 10.53
CA GLY A 42 5.03 1.68 9.50
C GLY A 42 6.33 2.01 8.77
N TYR A 43 6.24 2.26 7.47
CA TYR A 43 7.39 2.61 6.63
C TYR A 43 7.82 4.05 6.90
N ASP A 44 7.09 5.04 6.35
CA ASP A 44 7.35 6.47 6.53
C ASP A 44 6.47 7.13 7.60
N ASP A 45 5.36 6.49 7.97
CA ASP A 45 4.38 7.03 8.92
C ASP A 45 4.55 6.41 10.32
N LYS A 46 3.94 7.04 11.33
CA LYS A 46 3.75 6.46 12.65
C LYS A 46 2.29 6.09 12.87
N ASN A 47 2.04 4.83 13.20
CA ASN A 47 0.71 4.27 13.43
C ASN A 47 0.62 3.77 14.87
N TYR A 48 -0.47 4.06 15.56
CA TYR A 48 -0.71 3.62 16.93
C TYR A 48 -2.08 2.97 17.05
N HIS A 49 -2.15 1.74 17.57
CA HIS A 49 -3.40 1.13 17.98
C HIS A 49 -3.81 1.68 19.35
N LEU A 50 -4.98 2.31 19.41
CA LEU A 50 -5.56 2.88 20.62
C LEU A 50 -6.77 2.06 21.07
N LYS A 51 -6.78 1.62 22.33
CA LYS A 51 -8.01 1.29 23.05
C LYS A 51 -8.39 2.46 23.94
N ILE A 52 -9.69 2.74 24.02
CA ILE A 52 -10.22 3.86 24.81
C ILE A 52 -11.32 3.37 25.75
N ALA A 53 -11.40 3.96 26.95
CA ALA A 53 -12.50 3.73 27.89
C ALA A 53 -13.74 4.52 27.47
N ALA A 54 -13.56 5.77 27.05
CA ALA A 54 -14.64 6.68 26.72
C ALA A 54 -14.20 7.79 25.77
N VAL A 55 -15.20 8.43 25.14
CA VAL A 55 -15.05 9.68 24.40
C VAL A 55 -15.55 10.82 25.30
N LYS A 56 -14.65 11.70 25.77
CA LYS A 56 -14.97 12.76 26.74
C LYS A 56 -15.60 14.00 26.11
N SER A 57 -15.10 14.42 24.93
CA SER A 57 -15.43 15.74 24.37
C SER A 57 -15.67 15.76 22.86
N ASN A 58 -15.72 14.60 22.19
CA ASN A 58 -15.95 14.53 20.74
C ASN A 58 -17.38 14.11 20.41
N SER A 59 -18.22 15.07 20.02
CA SER A 59 -19.62 14.84 19.64
C SER A 59 -19.80 14.08 18.32
N HIS A 60 -18.74 13.93 17.52
CA HIS A 60 -18.77 13.26 16.23
C HIS A 60 -18.53 11.75 16.32
N ILE A 61 -18.05 11.25 17.46
CA ILE A 61 -17.85 9.82 17.71
C ILE A 61 -18.84 9.39 18.79
N ARG A 62 -19.95 8.79 18.36
CA ARG A 62 -21.08 8.44 19.23
C ARG A 62 -20.87 7.13 19.99
N GLU A 63 -20.12 6.20 19.39
CA GLU A 63 -19.94 4.86 19.91
C GLU A 63 -18.45 4.50 19.90
N VAL A 64 -17.97 4.00 21.04
CA VAL A 64 -16.61 3.48 21.17
C VAL A 64 -16.50 2.18 20.38
N GLN A 65 -15.57 2.14 19.44
CA GLN A 65 -15.28 0.91 18.71
C GLN A 65 -14.60 -0.11 19.64
N HIS A 66 -15.18 -1.30 19.78
CA HIS A 66 -14.65 -2.37 20.62
C HIS A 66 -13.18 -2.70 20.27
N SER A 67 -12.91 -2.80 18.97
CA SER A 67 -11.60 -3.11 18.43
C SER A 67 -10.61 -1.93 18.55
N GLY A 68 -11.09 -0.72 18.84
CA GLY A 68 -10.29 0.48 19.01
C GLY A 68 -10.06 1.26 17.71
N TYR A 69 -8.98 2.04 17.68
CA TYR A 69 -8.66 2.95 16.59
C TYR A 69 -7.20 2.87 16.18
N VAL A 70 -6.90 3.28 14.95
CA VAL A 70 -5.53 3.56 14.49
C VAL A 70 -5.35 5.07 14.45
N PHE A 71 -4.50 5.60 15.32
CA PHE A 71 -4.04 6.97 15.29
C PHE A 71 -2.80 7.05 14.40
N LYS A 72 -2.95 7.70 13.25
CA LYS A 72 -1.92 7.78 12.20
C LYS A 72 -1.38 9.21 12.12
N VAL A 73 -0.06 9.33 12.26
CA VAL A 73 0.70 10.55 12.04
C VAL A 73 1.52 10.34 10.77
N MET A 74 1.17 11.09 9.72
CA MET A 74 1.77 10.94 8.40
C MET A 74 3.14 11.61 8.34
N ASN A 75 4.02 11.13 7.47
CA ASN A 75 5.32 11.73 7.20
C ASN A 75 5.20 13.19 6.72
N SER A 76 6.25 13.98 6.95
CA SER A 76 6.22 15.42 6.70
C SER A 76 6.14 15.80 5.22
N LEU A 77 6.52 14.90 4.28
CA LEU A 77 6.44 15.19 2.85
C LEU A 77 5.03 15.01 2.32
N ASP A 78 4.38 13.89 2.64
CA ASP A 78 3.00 13.65 2.24
C ASP A 78 2.03 14.58 2.96
N SER A 79 2.39 15.03 4.16
CA SER A 79 1.65 16.06 4.90
C SER A 79 1.61 17.43 4.20
N LYS A 80 2.47 17.67 3.19
CA LYS A 80 2.40 18.86 2.32
C LYS A 80 1.35 18.71 1.21
N LYS A 81 0.88 17.49 0.93
CA LYS A 81 -0.03 17.17 -0.18
C LYS A 81 -1.49 17.10 0.31
N LEU A 82 -1.99 18.18 0.91
CA LEU A 82 -3.30 18.19 1.60
C LEU A 82 -4.48 17.80 0.70
N ASP A 83 -4.48 18.19 -0.59
CA ASP A 83 -5.52 17.78 -1.54
C ASP A 83 -5.54 16.25 -1.75
N TYR A 84 -4.39 15.60 -1.72
CA TYR A 84 -4.27 14.14 -1.83
C TYR A 84 -4.74 13.45 -0.55
N VAL A 85 -4.40 13.99 0.62
CA VAL A 85 -4.91 13.54 1.93
C VAL A 85 -6.44 13.61 1.96
N ASP A 86 -7.03 14.72 1.52
CA ASP A 86 -8.49 14.87 1.39
C ASP A 86 -9.08 13.85 0.42
N GLY A 87 -8.41 13.60 -0.71
CA GLY A 87 -8.76 12.55 -1.66
C GLY A 87 -8.82 11.16 -1.03
N GLN A 88 -7.80 10.79 -0.25
CA GLN A 88 -7.75 9.51 0.48
C GLN A 88 -8.88 9.40 1.51
N ASN A 89 -9.14 10.47 2.27
CA ASN A 89 -10.22 10.46 3.26
C ASN A 89 -11.59 10.29 2.57
N LYS A 90 -11.83 10.98 1.46
CA LYS A 90 -13.05 10.83 0.65
C LYS A 90 -13.16 9.46 0.01
N LEU A 91 -12.04 8.84 -0.37
CA LEU A 91 -12.00 7.47 -0.86
C LEU A 91 -12.48 6.50 0.23
N LEU A 92 -11.98 6.62 1.47
CA LEU A 92 -12.42 5.78 2.59
C LEU A 92 -13.92 5.95 2.89
N LEU A 93 -14.43 7.18 2.87
CA LEU A 93 -15.86 7.46 3.03
C LEU A 93 -16.70 6.84 1.90
N HIS A 94 -16.19 6.86 0.67
CA HIS A 94 -16.83 6.22 -0.47
C HIS A 94 -16.87 4.69 -0.29
N LEU A 95 -15.79 4.06 0.17
CA LEU A 95 -15.75 2.63 0.44
C LEU A 95 -16.73 2.22 1.55
N GLU A 96 -16.78 2.98 2.64
CA GLU A 96 -17.75 2.78 3.73
C GLU A 96 -19.18 2.82 3.20
N LYS A 97 -19.54 3.86 2.44
CA LYS A 97 -20.87 4.01 1.83
C LYS A 97 -21.24 2.84 0.91
N ASN A 98 -20.26 2.24 0.25
CA ASN A 98 -20.46 1.13 -0.68
C ASN A 98 -20.29 -0.26 -0.03
N GLY A 99 -20.14 -0.31 1.30
CA GLY A 99 -20.09 -1.55 2.08
C GLY A 99 -18.82 -2.38 1.84
N PHE A 100 -17.71 -1.73 1.48
CA PHE A 100 -16.42 -2.41 1.38
C PHE A 100 -15.69 -2.38 2.73
N SER A 101 -15.08 -3.50 3.11
CA SER A 101 -14.36 -3.61 4.38
C SER A 101 -12.99 -2.91 4.31
N ALA A 102 -12.96 -1.68 4.81
CA ALA A 102 -11.78 -0.83 4.89
C ALA A 102 -11.83 0.01 6.19
N PRO A 103 -10.70 0.54 6.67
CA PRO A 103 -10.70 1.41 7.85
C PRO A 103 -11.58 2.64 7.65
N ARG A 104 -12.45 2.94 8.63
CA ARG A 104 -13.34 4.12 8.56
C ARG A 104 -12.66 5.34 9.16
N ILE A 105 -12.59 6.43 8.40
CA ILE A 105 -12.04 7.70 8.84
C ILE A 105 -12.95 8.38 9.87
N GLN A 106 -12.38 8.85 10.98
CA GLN A 106 -13.09 9.45 12.09
C GLN A 106 -12.86 10.97 12.15
N LYS A 107 -13.88 11.71 12.58
CA LYS A 107 -13.77 13.16 12.77
C LYS A 107 -13.11 13.49 14.11
N ASN A 108 -12.26 14.51 14.10
CA ASN A 108 -11.71 15.13 15.31
C ASN A 108 -12.79 15.96 16.04
N ILE A 109 -12.45 16.54 17.19
CA ILE A 109 -13.38 17.37 17.99
C ILE A 109 -13.91 18.61 17.24
N LYS A 110 -13.25 19.04 16.16
CA LYS A 110 -13.67 20.16 15.31
C LYS A 110 -14.56 19.72 14.13
N GLY A 111 -14.81 18.42 13.99
CA GLY A 111 -15.59 17.87 12.89
C GLY A 111 -14.82 17.64 11.59
N GLU A 112 -13.49 17.75 11.63
CA GLU A 112 -12.59 17.56 10.48
C GLU A 112 -12.01 16.15 10.47
N TYR A 113 -11.69 15.60 9.29
CA TYR A 113 -11.16 14.24 9.14
C TYR A 113 -9.65 14.13 9.38
N TYR A 114 -8.95 15.25 9.50
CA TYR A 114 -7.55 15.31 9.88
C TYR A 114 -7.23 16.65 10.55
N SER A 115 -6.08 16.74 11.22
CA SER A 115 -5.46 17.99 11.65
C SER A 115 -4.04 18.09 11.11
N VAL A 116 -3.50 19.29 10.99
CA VAL A 116 -2.07 19.50 10.69
C VAL A 116 -1.40 19.97 11.98
N GLU A 117 -0.53 19.14 12.54
CA GLU A 117 0.17 19.41 13.79
C GLU A 117 1.67 19.61 13.53
N ASN A 118 2.27 20.57 14.23
CA ASN A 118 3.71 20.79 14.20
C ASN A 118 4.38 19.90 15.25
N ILE A 119 5.28 19.02 14.82
CA ILE A 119 6.04 18.12 15.69
C ILE A 119 7.51 18.53 15.61
N THR A 120 8.11 18.75 16.77
CA THR A 120 9.52 19.10 16.90
C THR A 120 10.38 17.84 16.92
N SER A 121 11.50 17.85 16.20
CA SER A 121 12.49 16.79 16.20
C SER A 121 13.04 16.52 17.61
N LYS A 122 13.33 15.25 17.89
CA LYS A 122 14.01 14.86 19.14
C LYS A 122 15.47 15.28 19.15
N LYS A 123 16.09 15.41 17.97
CA LYS A 123 17.52 15.69 17.80
C LYS A 123 17.81 17.18 17.75
N ASP A 124 16.89 17.97 17.18
CA ASP A 124 17.02 19.42 17.09
C ASP A 124 15.69 20.11 17.44
N LYS A 125 15.68 20.89 18.53
CA LYS A 125 14.49 21.62 18.96
C LYS A 125 14.06 22.73 17.99
N ASN A 126 14.92 23.12 17.06
CA ASN A 126 14.60 24.09 16.01
C ASN A 126 14.07 23.42 14.73
N ASP A 127 14.18 22.11 14.58
CA ASP A 127 13.60 21.37 13.45
C ASP A 127 12.14 21.03 13.77
N ILE A 128 11.22 21.81 13.21
CA ILE A 128 9.78 21.65 13.37
C ILE A 128 9.18 21.29 12.01
N LYS A 129 8.52 20.13 11.94
CA LYS A 129 7.85 19.66 10.72
C LYS A 129 6.36 19.56 10.93
N SER A 130 5.60 19.89 9.89
CA SER A 130 4.14 19.75 9.90
C SER A 130 3.75 18.35 9.47
N HIS A 131 2.88 17.74 10.25
CA HIS A 131 2.39 16.38 10.04
C HIS A 131 0.87 16.35 10.05
N VAL A 132 0.30 15.67 9.07
CA VAL A 132 -1.12 15.35 9.06
C VAL A 132 -1.38 14.25 10.08
N VAL A 133 -2.35 14.48 10.95
CA VAL A 133 -2.81 13.54 11.98
C VAL A 133 -4.25 13.16 11.69
N ARG A 134 -4.51 11.86 11.58
CA ARG A 134 -5.86 11.31 11.34
C ARG A 134 -6.14 10.09 12.20
N LEU A 135 -7.43 9.78 12.37
CA LEU A 135 -7.88 8.63 13.14
C LEU A 135 -8.74 7.72 12.27
N LEU A 136 -8.41 6.44 12.27
CA LEU A 136 -9.14 5.39 11.55
C LEU A 136 -9.70 4.39 12.58
N THR A 137 -10.77 3.68 12.25
CA THR A 137 -11.16 2.51 13.05
C THR A 137 -10.14 1.39 12.93
N TYR A 138 -9.83 0.71 14.02
CA TYR A 138 -9.04 -0.52 13.99
C TYR A 138 -9.92 -1.68 13.54
N ILE A 139 -9.42 -2.52 12.63
CA ILE A 139 -10.10 -3.72 12.15
C ILE A 139 -9.31 -4.92 12.68
N GLU A 140 -9.99 -5.83 13.37
CA GLU A 140 -9.38 -7.07 13.86
C GLU A 140 -9.09 -8.04 12.72
N GLY A 141 -8.01 -8.80 12.88
CA GLY A 141 -7.55 -9.80 11.93
C GLY A 141 -6.05 -9.99 12.00
N GLU A 142 -5.57 -11.01 11.31
CA GLU A 142 -4.16 -11.28 11.13
C GLU A 142 -3.70 -10.76 9.77
N LEU A 143 -2.49 -10.23 9.67
CA LEU A 143 -1.95 -9.81 8.38
C LEU A 143 -1.74 -11.03 7.48
N LEU A 144 -1.98 -10.89 6.17
CA LEU A 144 -1.76 -11.95 5.19
C LEU A 144 -0.34 -12.55 5.26
N ARG A 145 0.64 -11.73 5.62
CA ARG A 145 2.05 -12.15 5.83
C ARG A 145 2.25 -13.15 6.98
N ASP A 146 1.33 -13.16 7.95
CA ASP A 146 1.44 -13.89 9.22
C ASP A 146 0.49 -15.11 9.27
N VAL A 147 -0.27 -15.38 8.21
CA VAL A 147 -1.18 -16.53 8.10
C VAL A 147 -0.68 -17.58 7.10
N SER A 148 -1.18 -18.81 7.25
CA SER A 148 -0.94 -19.89 6.28
C SER A 148 -1.68 -19.60 4.97
N ILE A 149 -0.92 -19.41 3.89
CA ILE A 149 -1.51 -19.13 2.58
C ILE A 149 -1.90 -20.43 1.88
N THR A 150 -3.19 -20.53 1.55
CA THR A 150 -3.78 -21.61 0.74
C THR A 150 -4.15 -21.09 -0.64
N ASP A 151 -4.41 -22.01 -1.58
CA ASP A 151 -4.92 -21.67 -2.91
C ASP A 151 -6.27 -20.92 -2.84
N LEU A 152 -7.13 -21.30 -1.89
CA LEU A 152 -8.42 -20.65 -1.62
C LEU A 152 -8.23 -19.21 -1.11
N LEU A 153 -7.28 -18.99 -0.21
CA LEU A 153 -6.97 -17.63 0.25
C LEU A 153 -6.38 -16.77 -0.88
N CYS A 154 -5.52 -17.32 -1.74
CA CYS A 154 -5.01 -16.61 -2.91
C CYS A 154 -6.15 -16.20 -3.87
N PHE A 155 -7.12 -17.09 -4.09
CA PHE A 155 -8.32 -16.79 -4.86
C PHE A 155 -9.14 -15.67 -4.20
N ASP A 156 -9.35 -15.73 -2.89
CA ASP A 156 -10.12 -14.71 -2.17
C ASP A 156 -9.42 -13.35 -2.14
N VAL A 157 -8.08 -13.31 -2.08
CA VAL A 157 -7.28 -12.09 -2.27
C VAL A 157 -7.57 -11.46 -3.64
N GLY A 158 -7.49 -12.25 -4.71
CA GLY A 158 -7.81 -11.77 -6.05
C GLY A 158 -9.23 -11.21 -6.16
N ARG A 159 -10.21 -11.96 -5.63
CA ARG A 159 -11.62 -11.58 -5.59
C ARG A 159 -11.84 -10.27 -4.81
N SER A 160 -11.19 -10.13 -3.66
CA SER A 160 -11.32 -8.95 -2.79
C SER A 160 -10.74 -7.68 -3.42
N VAL A 161 -9.59 -7.80 -4.10
CA VAL A 161 -8.98 -6.66 -4.83
C VAL A 161 -9.84 -6.26 -6.04
N ALA A 162 -10.39 -7.22 -6.79
CA ALA A 162 -11.32 -6.89 -7.87
C ALA A 162 -12.62 -6.25 -7.37
N THR A 163 -13.12 -6.71 -6.22
CA THR A 163 -14.28 -6.11 -5.54
C THR A 163 -13.97 -4.67 -5.14
N LEU A 164 -12.78 -4.40 -4.59
CA LEU A 164 -12.33 -3.04 -4.31
C LEU A 164 -12.33 -2.17 -5.57
N ASP A 165 -11.74 -2.65 -6.66
CA ASP A 165 -11.66 -1.94 -7.94
C ASP A 165 -13.06 -1.63 -8.49
N GLN A 166 -14.03 -2.55 -8.36
CA GLN A 166 -15.43 -2.32 -8.73
C GLN A 166 -16.07 -1.24 -7.85
N LYS A 167 -15.85 -1.29 -6.53
CA LYS A 167 -16.43 -0.33 -5.57
C LYS A 167 -15.91 1.08 -5.79
N LEU A 168 -14.71 1.23 -6.36
CA LEU A 168 -14.08 2.51 -6.69
C LEU A 168 -14.40 3.04 -8.10
N GLU A 169 -15.12 2.31 -8.96
CA GLU A 169 -15.38 2.72 -10.36
C GLU A 169 -16.01 4.11 -10.50
N THR A 170 -16.90 4.46 -9.57
CA THR A 170 -17.62 5.73 -9.58
C THR A 170 -16.96 6.81 -8.73
N PHE A 171 -15.90 6.47 -8.00
CA PHE A 171 -15.17 7.43 -7.16
C PHE A 171 -14.32 8.34 -8.02
N LYS A 172 -14.37 9.65 -7.74
CA LYS A 172 -13.58 10.67 -8.45
C LYS A 172 -13.11 11.73 -7.46
N HIS A 173 -11.87 12.16 -7.60
CA HIS A 173 -11.34 13.30 -6.86
C HIS A 173 -10.20 13.96 -7.63
N LYS A 174 -10.27 15.28 -7.79
CA LYS A 174 -9.31 16.09 -8.59
C LYS A 174 -7.85 15.88 -8.20
N ALA A 175 -7.59 15.53 -6.94
CA ALA A 175 -6.23 15.34 -6.44
C ALA A 175 -5.51 14.17 -7.10
N TYR A 176 -6.25 13.16 -7.58
CA TYR A 176 -5.67 12.00 -8.25
C TYR A 176 -5.33 12.27 -9.73
N ASP A 177 -5.90 13.32 -10.34
CA ASP A 177 -5.66 13.64 -11.75
C ASP A 177 -4.20 14.05 -12.00
N SER A 178 -3.57 14.68 -11.01
CA SER A 178 -2.18 15.14 -11.06
C SER A 178 -1.25 14.41 -10.09
N TYR A 179 -1.74 13.41 -9.37
CA TYR A 179 -0.90 12.65 -8.44
C TYR A 179 0.11 11.79 -9.20
N ASP A 180 1.37 11.88 -8.79
CA ASP A 180 2.46 11.10 -9.35
C ASP A 180 3.43 10.70 -8.25
N SER A 181 3.79 9.42 -8.23
CA SER A 181 4.72 8.84 -7.26
C SER A 181 5.62 7.82 -7.95
N VAL A 182 6.90 7.76 -7.54
CA VAL A 182 7.85 6.75 -8.02
C VAL A 182 7.37 5.32 -7.74
N TRP A 183 6.45 5.15 -6.79
CA TRP A 183 5.84 3.87 -6.43
C TRP A 183 4.74 3.41 -7.39
N MET A 184 4.18 4.31 -8.21
CA MET A 184 3.21 3.94 -9.23
C MET A 184 3.88 3.05 -10.29
N LEU A 185 3.23 1.96 -10.70
CA LEU A 185 3.86 0.98 -11.60
C LEU A 185 4.25 1.58 -12.96
N LYS A 186 3.49 2.58 -13.46
CA LYS A 186 3.85 3.32 -14.68
C LYS A 186 5.24 3.98 -14.61
N ASN A 187 5.72 4.27 -13.40
CA ASN A 187 6.98 4.97 -13.13
C ASN A 187 8.17 4.01 -12.89
N VAL A 188 8.02 2.71 -13.12
CA VAL A 188 9.11 1.71 -13.05
C VAL A 188 10.39 2.15 -13.77
N PRO A 189 10.39 2.83 -14.93
CA PRO A 189 11.64 3.29 -15.55
C PRO A 189 12.50 4.19 -14.67
N GLN A 190 11.87 4.97 -13.77
CA GLN A 190 12.57 5.87 -12.86
C GLN A 190 13.45 5.13 -11.85
N ILE A 191 13.22 3.83 -11.61
CA ILE A 191 14.03 3.05 -10.66
C ILE A 191 15.49 2.92 -11.13
N LEU A 192 15.75 3.08 -12.43
CA LEU A 192 17.11 3.07 -12.98
C LEU A 192 17.99 4.17 -12.40
N ASN A 193 17.40 5.27 -11.91
CA ASN A 193 18.14 6.33 -11.23
C ASN A 193 18.74 5.86 -9.89
N PHE A 194 18.18 4.81 -9.27
CA PHE A 194 18.63 4.28 -7.97
C PHE A 194 19.42 2.97 -8.10
N ILE A 195 19.56 2.43 -9.32
CA ILE A 195 20.14 1.09 -9.55
C ILE A 195 21.61 0.98 -9.07
N TYR A 196 22.30 2.10 -8.89
CA TYR A 196 23.70 2.16 -8.44
C TYR A 196 23.94 1.57 -7.03
N VAL A 197 22.88 1.42 -6.23
CA VAL A 197 22.97 0.74 -4.92
C VAL A 197 23.11 -0.78 -5.06
N ILE A 198 22.71 -1.35 -6.20
CA ILE A 198 22.84 -2.79 -6.49
C ILE A 198 24.23 -3.08 -7.05
N LYS A 199 25.00 -3.94 -6.38
CA LYS A 199 26.40 -4.24 -6.75
C LYS A 199 26.56 -5.43 -7.70
N ASP A 200 25.68 -6.43 -7.60
CA ASP A 200 25.71 -7.61 -8.48
C ASP A 200 25.28 -7.23 -9.91
N GLN A 201 26.21 -7.36 -10.86
CA GLN A 201 26.00 -6.98 -12.26
C GLN A 201 24.92 -7.83 -12.97
N ARG A 202 24.70 -9.08 -12.55
CA ARG A 202 23.63 -9.92 -13.11
C ARG A 202 22.26 -9.38 -12.72
N LYS A 203 22.12 -8.96 -11.46
CA LYS A 203 20.90 -8.31 -10.94
C LYS A 203 20.63 -6.99 -11.67
N VAL A 204 21.67 -6.16 -11.84
CA VAL A 204 21.58 -4.90 -12.60
C VAL A 204 21.15 -5.15 -14.06
N ALA A 205 21.75 -6.12 -14.74
CA ALA A 205 21.41 -6.46 -16.11
C ALA A 205 19.96 -6.95 -16.24
N LEU A 206 19.50 -7.77 -15.28
CA LEU A 206 18.13 -8.26 -15.26
C LEU A 206 17.10 -7.14 -15.05
N VAL A 207 17.33 -6.24 -14.08
CA VAL A 207 16.46 -5.06 -13.88
C VAL A 207 16.39 -4.22 -15.15
N LYS A 208 17.53 -3.90 -15.78
CA LYS A 208 17.56 -3.15 -17.04
C LYS A 208 16.85 -3.86 -18.19
N LYS A 209 16.88 -5.19 -18.26
CA LYS A 209 16.11 -5.96 -19.23
C LYS A 209 14.61 -5.80 -18.98
N VAL A 210 14.16 -6.03 -17.74
CA VAL A 210 12.73 -5.92 -17.36
C VAL A 210 12.19 -4.52 -17.62
N VAL A 211 12.93 -3.47 -17.23
CA VAL A 211 12.52 -2.07 -17.47
C VAL A 211 12.33 -1.80 -18.96
N ARG A 212 13.28 -2.22 -19.82
CA ARG A 212 13.16 -2.05 -21.28
C ARG A 212 11.94 -2.77 -21.85
N GLU A 213 11.66 -3.99 -21.41
CA GLU A 213 10.47 -4.73 -21.86
C GLU A 213 9.17 -4.10 -21.35
N PHE A 214 9.17 -3.53 -20.14
CA PHE A 214 8.03 -2.80 -19.59
C PHE A 214 7.76 -1.52 -20.40
N GLU A 215 8.78 -0.73 -20.69
CA GLU A 215 8.66 0.46 -21.54
C GLU A 215 8.10 0.11 -22.91
N LYS A 216 8.68 -0.90 -23.57
CA LYS A 216 8.33 -1.30 -24.93
C LYS A 216 6.92 -1.88 -25.05
N ASN A 217 6.53 -2.77 -24.14
CA ASN A 217 5.33 -3.59 -24.30
C ASN A 217 4.14 -3.15 -23.46
N VAL A 218 4.38 -2.40 -22.37
CA VAL A 218 3.34 -1.95 -21.43
C VAL A 218 3.10 -0.45 -21.57
N LEU A 219 4.13 0.39 -21.42
CA LEU A 219 3.94 1.84 -21.41
C LEU A 219 3.46 2.41 -22.75
N THR A 220 3.87 1.82 -23.87
CA THR A 220 3.38 2.18 -25.21
C THR A 220 1.87 1.98 -25.39
N LYS A 221 1.25 1.15 -24.55
CA LYS A 221 -0.18 0.82 -24.59
C LYS A 221 -0.98 1.42 -23.44
N LEU A 222 -0.34 2.22 -22.57
CA LEU A 222 -0.91 2.66 -21.29
C LEU A 222 -2.30 3.32 -21.44
N ASN A 223 -2.47 4.14 -22.47
CA ASN A 223 -3.72 4.85 -22.74
C ASN A 223 -4.86 3.93 -23.23
N ASP A 224 -4.55 2.72 -23.68
CA ASP A 224 -5.51 1.75 -24.18
C ASP A 224 -5.92 0.71 -23.13
N LEU A 225 -5.35 0.79 -21.93
CA LEU A 225 -5.63 -0.10 -20.81
C LEU A 225 -6.86 0.37 -20.03
N THR A 226 -7.69 -0.58 -19.63
CA THR A 226 -8.85 -0.32 -18.78
C THR A 226 -8.37 0.23 -17.44
N SER A 227 -8.80 1.45 -17.11
CA SER A 227 -8.24 2.22 -16.01
C SER A 227 -9.32 2.77 -15.08
N GLY A 228 -8.94 3.02 -13.84
CA GLY A 228 -9.78 3.63 -12.82
C GLY A 228 -8.99 3.86 -11.54
N MET A 229 -9.70 4.15 -10.46
CA MET A 229 -9.09 4.25 -9.14
C MET A 229 -8.70 2.85 -8.65
N ILE A 230 -7.44 2.69 -8.26
CA ILE A 230 -6.88 1.44 -7.73
C ILE A 230 -6.26 1.66 -6.35
N HIS A 231 -6.04 0.56 -5.62
CA HIS A 231 -5.30 0.59 -4.35
C HIS A 231 -3.83 0.94 -4.55
N GLY A 232 -3.18 0.35 -5.56
CA GLY A 232 -1.79 0.66 -5.89
C GLY A 232 -0.73 -0.03 -5.01
N ASP A 233 -1.12 -0.75 -3.97
CA ASP A 233 -0.19 -1.46 -3.07
C ASP A 233 -0.87 -2.56 -2.23
N ALA A 234 -1.72 -3.39 -2.86
CA ALA A 234 -2.36 -4.52 -2.20
C ALA A 234 -1.34 -5.66 -1.95
N ASN A 235 -0.55 -5.52 -0.88
CA ASN A 235 0.52 -6.44 -0.49
C ASN A 235 0.17 -7.23 0.79
N GLU A 236 1.06 -8.14 1.19
CA GLU A 236 0.87 -9.05 2.33
C GLU A 236 0.76 -8.36 3.70
N GLN A 237 1.11 -7.08 3.78
CA GLN A 237 1.06 -6.26 4.99
C GLN A 237 -0.16 -5.33 5.01
N ASN A 238 -0.85 -5.19 3.89
CA ASN A 238 -2.03 -4.35 3.72
C ASN A 238 -3.33 -5.17 3.61
N ILE A 239 -3.26 -6.49 3.67
CA ILE A 239 -4.43 -7.37 3.63
C ILE A 239 -4.59 -8.04 5.00
N LEU A 240 -5.75 -7.84 5.63
CA LEU A 240 -6.14 -8.54 6.85
C LEU A 240 -6.97 -9.77 6.51
N CYS A 241 -6.71 -10.84 7.26
CA CYS A 241 -7.38 -12.11 7.16
C CYS A 241 -8.04 -12.48 8.49
N VAL A 242 -9.13 -13.23 8.42
CA VAL A 242 -9.81 -13.83 9.58
C VAL A 242 -10.14 -15.28 9.28
N LYS A 243 -10.24 -16.09 10.33
CA LYS A 243 -10.70 -17.47 10.22
C LYS A 243 -12.22 -17.52 10.14
N GLN A 244 -12.72 -18.31 9.19
CA GLN A 244 -14.12 -18.70 9.09
C GLN A 244 -14.43 -19.82 10.10
N PRO A 245 -15.72 -20.16 10.34
CA PRO A 245 -16.12 -21.22 11.28
C PRO A 245 -15.53 -22.61 10.96
N ASP A 246 -15.12 -22.85 9.72
CA ASP A 246 -14.45 -24.07 9.24
C ASP A 246 -12.92 -24.02 9.40
N ASP A 247 -12.39 -23.02 10.11
CA ASP A 247 -10.97 -22.76 10.35
C ASP A 247 -10.15 -22.32 9.12
N GLU A 248 -10.80 -22.08 7.98
CA GLU A 248 -10.17 -21.56 6.77
C GLU A 248 -9.95 -20.05 6.84
N TRP A 249 -8.81 -19.59 6.33
CA TRP A 249 -8.52 -18.16 6.24
C TRP A 249 -9.24 -17.52 5.04
N CYS A 250 -9.82 -16.34 5.27
CA CYS A 250 -10.40 -15.50 4.24
C CYS A 250 -9.96 -14.04 4.43
N VAL A 251 -10.08 -13.22 3.39
CA VAL A 251 -9.82 -11.79 3.46
C VAL A 251 -10.93 -11.10 4.23
N ASN A 252 -10.54 -10.34 5.26
CA ASN A 252 -11.43 -9.52 6.05
C ASN A 252 -11.49 -8.08 5.57
N ALA A 253 -10.33 -7.48 5.30
CA ALA A 253 -10.23 -6.07 4.93
C ALA A 253 -8.95 -5.77 4.17
N ILE A 254 -8.97 -4.67 3.42
CA ILE A 254 -7.77 -4.09 2.80
C ILE A 254 -7.48 -2.74 3.48
N LEU A 255 -6.24 -2.59 3.94
CA LEU A 255 -5.70 -1.48 4.71
C LEU A 255 -4.81 -0.56 3.87
N ASP A 256 -4.54 0.63 4.41
CA ASP A 256 -3.60 1.63 3.90
C ASP A 256 -3.76 2.06 2.43
N TYR A 257 -4.65 3.03 2.22
CA TYR A 257 -4.91 3.65 0.92
C TYR A 257 -3.93 4.80 0.61
N GLY A 258 -2.76 4.82 1.27
CA GLY A 258 -1.70 5.81 1.10
C GLY A 258 -1.22 5.95 -0.35
N ASP A 259 -1.19 4.84 -1.07
CA ASP A 259 -0.74 4.74 -2.47
C ASP A 259 -1.88 4.61 -3.49
N SER A 260 -3.13 4.91 -3.09
CA SER A 260 -4.27 4.89 -4.01
C SER A 260 -4.07 5.88 -5.16
N HIS A 261 -4.39 5.49 -6.39
CA HIS A 261 -4.22 6.38 -7.55
C HIS A 261 -5.05 5.94 -8.76
N LEU A 262 -5.17 6.84 -9.74
CA LEU A 262 -5.70 6.50 -11.07
C LEU A 262 -4.64 5.71 -11.85
N SER A 263 -5.00 4.50 -12.28
CA SER A 263 -4.10 3.60 -13.02
C SER A 263 -4.87 2.53 -13.78
N ALA A 264 -4.13 1.73 -14.56
CA ALA A 264 -4.67 0.54 -15.20
C ALA A 264 -5.01 -0.54 -14.16
N TYR A 265 -6.18 -1.18 -14.28
CA TYR A 265 -6.60 -2.24 -13.35
C TYR A 265 -5.66 -3.46 -13.38
N VAL A 266 -5.11 -3.77 -14.57
CA VAL A 266 -4.08 -4.81 -14.70
C VAL A 266 -2.85 -4.55 -13.83
N PHE A 267 -2.53 -3.29 -13.51
CA PHE A 267 -1.43 -2.98 -12.59
C PHE A 267 -1.77 -3.33 -11.15
N ASN A 268 -3.00 -3.07 -10.69
CA ASN A 268 -3.43 -3.44 -9.34
C ASN A 268 -3.42 -4.98 -9.15
N LEU A 269 -3.88 -5.71 -10.18
CA LEU A 269 -3.81 -7.16 -10.23
C LEU A 269 -2.36 -7.66 -10.24
N ALA A 270 -1.49 -7.10 -11.09
CA ALA A 270 -0.08 -7.49 -11.15
C ALA A 270 0.64 -7.27 -9.80
N ILE A 271 0.38 -6.14 -9.14
CA ILE A 271 0.93 -5.83 -7.82
C ILE A 271 0.49 -6.88 -6.79
N THR A 272 -0.79 -7.23 -6.77
CA THR A 272 -1.33 -8.25 -5.86
C THR A 272 -0.70 -9.63 -6.13
N MET A 273 -0.60 -10.03 -7.40
CA MET A 273 0.05 -11.27 -7.81
C MET A 273 1.53 -11.31 -7.38
N THR A 274 2.25 -10.19 -7.54
CA THR A 274 3.65 -10.07 -7.12
C THR A 274 3.81 -10.46 -5.66
N TYR A 275 3.05 -9.85 -4.75
CA TYR A 275 3.24 -10.08 -3.32
C TYR A 275 2.81 -11.46 -2.86
N ILE A 276 1.76 -12.05 -3.46
CA ILE A 276 1.40 -13.46 -3.25
C ILE A 276 2.52 -14.40 -3.72
N ILE A 277 3.08 -14.18 -4.91
CA ILE A 277 4.18 -15.00 -5.44
C ILE A 277 5.41 -14.91 -4.52
N LEU A 278 5.73 -13.72 -4.01
CA LEU A 278 6.86 -13.50 -3.10
C LEU A 278 6.65 -14.18 -1.74
N GLN A 279 5.44 -14.10 -1.21
CA GLN A 279 5.07 -14.67 0.09
C GLN A 279 5.03 -16.20 0.03
N CYS A 280 4.43 -16.79 -1.02
CA CYS A 280 4.40 -18.23 -1.26
C CYS A 280 5.73 -18.79 -1.80
N LYS A 281 6.63 -17.92 -2.28
CA LYS A 281 7.88 -18.28 -2.99
C LYS A 281 7.65 -19.25 -4.16
N ASN A 282 6.51 -19.14 -4.82
CA ASN A 282 6.09 -20.04 -5.88
C ASN A 282 5.26 -19.30 -6.94
N LEU A 283 5.78 -19.27 -8.16
CA LEU A 283 5.16 -18.59 -9.31
C LEU A 283 3.74 -19.08 -9.61
N GLN A 284 3.42 -20.34 -9.30
CA GLN A 284 2.10 -20.92 -9.58
C GLN A 284 0.97 -20.18 -8.86
N HIS A 285 1.21 -19.61 -7.68
CA HIS A 285 0.14 -19.02 -6.86
C HIS A 285 -0.50 -17.79 -7.51
N GLY A 286 0.20 -17.12 -8.43
CA GLY A 286 -0.36 -16.04 -9.23
C GLY A 286 -1.63 -16.45 -10.00
N ARG A 287 -1.76 -17.73 -10.38
CA ARG A 287 -2.96 -18.25 -11.07
C ARG A 287 -4.23 -18.14 -10.24
N PHE A 288 -4.14 -18.33 -8.92
CA PHE A 288 -5.30 -18.36 -8.04
C PHE A 288 -5.80 -16.93 -7.81
N VAL A 289 -4.87 -15.99 -7.61
CA VAL A 289 -5.17 -14.55 -7.55
C VAL A 289 -5.84 -14.08 -8.83
N LEU A 290 -5.26 -14.42 -9.99
CA LEU A 290 -5.86 -14.09 -11.29
C LEU A 290 -7.27 -14.68 -11.42
N SER A 291 -7.44 -15.96 -11.09
CA SER A 291 -8.73 -16.64 -11.16
C SER A 291 -9.77 -15.96 -10.28
N GLY A 292 -9.41 -15.59 -9.05
CA GLY A 292 -10.31 -14.88 -8.14
C GLY A 292 -10.69 -13.49 -8.66
N TYR A 293 -9.70 -12.73 -9.13
CA TYR A 293 -9.89 -11.39 -9.65
C TYR A 293 -10.86 -11.38 -10.86
N THR A 294 -10.65 -12.29 -11.82
CA THR A 294 -11.44 -12.34 -13.05
C THR A 294 -12.89 -12.77 -12.83
N THR A 295 -13.23 -13.41 -11.69
CA THR A 295 -14.66 -13.69 -11.36
C THR A 295 -15.47 -12.43 -11.09
N ILE A 296 -14.83 -11.33 -10.67
CA ILE A 296 -15.50 -10.07 -10.35
C ILE A 296 -15.27 -9.05 -11.45
N LYS A 297 -14.03 -8.93 -11.94
CA LYS A 297 -13.65 -7.94 -12.93
C LYS A 297 -12.80 -8.57 -14.05
N PRO A 298 -13.45 -9.20 -15.06
CA PRO A 298 -12.75 -9.71 -16.23
C PRO A 298 -12.00 -8.59 -16.95
N LEU A 299 -10.72 -8.82 -17.27
CA LEU A 299 -9.91 -7.88 -18.04
C LEU A 299 -9.73 -8.38 -19.47
N PRO A 300 -9.58 -7.48 -20.46
CA PRO A 300 -9.30 -7.89 -21.83
C PRO A 300 -8.03 -8.75 -21.92
N LYS A 301 -8.06 -9.78 -22.76
CA LYS A 301 -6.92 -10.70 -22.96
C LYS A 301 -5.60 -9.96 -23.24
N LYS A 302 -5.66 -8.90 -24.07
CA LYS A 302 -4.51 -8.03 -24.38
C LYS A 302 -3.86 -7.37 -23.15
N GLU A 303 -4.61 -7.18 -22.07
CA GLU A 303 -4.10 -6.62 -20.81
C GLU A 303 -3.56 -7.75 -19.93
N ILE A 304 -4.29 -8.86 -19.81
CA ILE A 304 -3.85 -10.05 -19.08
C ILE A 304 -2.49 -10.57 -19.60
N ASP A 305 -2.24 -10.49 -20.91
CA ASP A 305 -0.96 -10.85 -21.53
C ASP A 305 0.23 -10.00 -21.06
N LEU A 306 -0.02 -8.84 -20.43
CA LEU A 306 1.02 -7.97 -19.88
C LEU A 306 1.44 -8.38 -18.46
N LEU A 307 0.67 -9.23 -17.77
CA LEU A 307 0.91 -9.60 -16.37
C LEU A 307 2.35 -10.10 -16.11
N PRO A 308 2.96 -10.96 -16.94
CA PRO A 308 4.34 -11.42 -16.70
C PRO A 308 5.35 -10.28 -16.61
N ILE A 309 5.21 -9.27 -17.48
CA ILE A 309 6.08 -8.09 -17.51
C ILE A 309 5.77 -7.18 -16.33
N CYS A 310 4.49 -6.93 -16.04
CA CYS A 310 4.06 -6.08 -14.92
C CYS A 310 4.48 -6.65 -13.55
N VAL A 311 4.33 -7.96 -13.34
CA VAL A 311 4.76 -8.65 -12.11
C VAL A 311 6.29 -8.54 -11.94
N SER A 312 7.04 -8.79 -13.02
CA SER A 312 8.51 -8.63 -13.02
C SER A 312 8.92 -7.19 -12.73
N ALA A 313 8.23 -6.22 -13.33
CA ALA A 313 8.47 -4.80 -13.14
C ALA A 313 8.20 -4.35 -11.70
N ARG A 314 7.12 -4.83 -11.06
CA ARG A 314 6.83 -4.55 -9.65
C ARG A 314 7.89 -5.15 -8.73
N ILE A 315 8.36 -6.38 -8.98
CA ILE A 315 9.45 -6.98 -8.18
C ILE A 315 10.73 -6.15 -8.32
N CYS A 316 11.10 -5.73 -9.53
CA CYS A 316 12.23 -4.82 -9.75
C CYS A 316 12.06 -3.52 -8.97
N GLN A 317 10.88 -2.91 -9.00
CA GLN A 317 10.58 -1.66 -8.30
C GLN A 317 10.76 -1.80 -6.79
N SER A 318 10.15 -2.83 -6.17
CA SER A 318 10.28 -3.09 -4.73
C SER A 318 11.72 -3.43 -4.32
N LEU A 319 12.45 -4.21 -5.12
CA LEU A 319 13.85 -4.56 -4.84
C LEU A 319 14.79 -3.35 -4.93
N VAL A 320 14.65 -2.52 -5.97
CA VAL A 320 15.56 -1.38 -6.16
C VAL A 320 15.26 -0.28 -5.14
N LEU A 321 13.98 0.08 -4.95
CA LEU A 321 13.59 1.13 -4.00
C LEU A 321 13.81 0.70 -2.54
N GLY A 322 13.57 -0.58 -2.20
CA GLY A 322 13.90 -1.12 -0.88
C GLY A 322 15.40 -1.09 -0.60
N ALA A 323 16.24 -1.52 -1.56
CA ALA A 323 17.69 -1.44 -1.41
C ALA A 323 18.20 0.01 -1.29
N TYR A 324 17.61 0.93 -2.05
CA TYR A 324 17.93 2.36 -1.95
C TYR A 324 17.54 2.95 -0.59
N SER A 325 16.35 2.62 -0.10
CA SER A 325 15.86 3.12 1.19
C SER A 325 16.72 2.60 2.35
N TYR A 326 17.12 1.33 2.31
CA TYR A 326 18.08 0.78 3.28
C TYR A 326 19.47 1.41 3.16
N PHE A 327 19.91 1.75 1.95
CA PHE A 327 21.17 2.48 1.76
C PHE A 327 21.12 3.88 2.38
N GLN A 328 19.96 4.56 2.38
CA GLN A 328 19.78 5.86 3.03
C GLN A 328 19.61 5.75 4.55
N ASP A 329 18.89 4.73 5.03
CA ASP A 329 18.66 4.46 6.44
C ASP A 329 18.88 2.97 6.75
N PRO A 330 20.12 2.56 7.08
CA PRO A 330 20.45 1.17 7.38
C PRO A 330 19.75 0.60 8.62
N GLY A 331 19.13 1.43 9.46
CA GLY A 331 18.36 0.96 10.62
C GLY A 331 16.97 0.43 10.25
N ASN A 332 16.47 0.75 9.05
CA ASN A 332 15.14 0.40 8.61
C ASN A 332 15.11 -0.97 7.92
N GLU A 333 15.33 -2.06 8.67
CA GLU A 333 15.34 -3.43 8.12
C GLU A 333 14.00 -3.86 7.52
N TYR A 334 12.89 -3.21 7.90
CA TYR A 334 11.55 -3.46 7.38
C TYR A 334 11.48 -3.37 5.86
N VAL A 335 12.23 -2.44 5.25
CA VAL A 335 12.27 -2.22 3.80
C VAL A 335 12.91 -3.37 3.01
N LEU A 336 13.56 -4.30 3.71
CA LEU A 336 14.23 -5.46 3.13
C LEU A 336 13.33 -6.71 3.06
N SER A 337 12.03 -6.62 3.41
CA SER A 337 11.11 -7.76 3.35
C SER A 337 11.15 -8.46 2.00
N THR A 338 11.07 -7.69 0.91
CA THR A 338 11.13 -8.20 -0.47
C THR A 338 12.50 -8.78 -0.82
N GLN A 339 13.60 -8.30 -0.22
CA GLN A 339 14.95 -8.79 -0.54
C GLN A 339 15.16 -10.27 -0.16
N LYS A 340 14.36 -10.79 0.78
CA LYS A 340 14.45 -12.17 1.28
C LYS A 340 14.18 -13.21 0.19
N SER A 341 13.27 -12.93 -0.75
CA SER A 341 12.88 -13.87 -1.82
C SER A 341 12.81 -13.24 -3.22
N GLY A 342 12.78 -11.91 -3.33
CA GLY A 342 12.48 -11.23 -4.58
C GLY A 342 13.49 -11.45 -5.69
N TRP A 343 14.80 -11.52 -5.40
CA TRP A 343 15.80 -11.83 -6.43
C TRP A 343 15.62 -13.24 -6.99
N GLU A 344 15.42 -14.24 -6.12
CA GLU A 344 15.19 -15.62 -6.54
C GLU A 344 13.94 -15.71 -7.42
N MET A 345 12.83 -15.09 -7.00
CA MET A 345 11.60 -15.08 -7.79
C MET A 345 11.74 -14.34 -9.11
N LEU A 346 12.48 -13.22 -9.14
CA LEU A 346 12.74 -12.47 -10.38
C LEU A 346 13.57 -13.29 -11.38
N PHE A 347 14.58 -14.03 -10.92
CA PHE A 347 15.32 -14.95 -11.77
C PHE A 347 14.41 -16.06 -12.31
N LYS A 348 13.62 -16.72 -11.44
CA LYS A 348 12.67 -17.75 -11.88
C LYS A 348 11.65 -17.22 -12.89
N LEU A 349 11.12 -16.01 -12.70
CA LEU A 349 10.21 -15.37 -13.67
C LEU A 349 10.90 -15.15 -15.02
N SER A 350 12.16 -14.69 -15.02
CA SER A 350 12.89 -14.49 -16.26
C SER A 350 13.24 -15.80 -16.97
N GLU A 351 13.50 -16.88 -16.24
CA GLU A 351 13.83 -18.20 -16.80
C GLU A 351 12.58 -18.90 -17.36
N ASN A 352 11.41 -18.66 -16.75
CA ASN A 352 10.15 -19.29 -17.12
C ASN A 352 9.23 -18.35 -17.92
N PHE A 353 9.74 -17.23 -18.43
CA PHE A 353 8.90 -16.15 -18.96
C PHE A 353 7.90 -16.62 -20.02
N ASP A 354 8.33 -17.46 -20.96
CA ASP A 354 7.49 -17.99 -22.04
C ASP A 354 6.44 -19.00 -21.57
N SER A 355 6.66 -19.65 -20.41
CA SER A 355 5.72 -20.62 -19.83
C SER A 355 4.79 -20.02 -18.76
N LEU A 356 5.02 -18.78 -18.33
CA LEU A 356 4.14 -18.08 -17.37
C LEU A 356 2.68 -18.00 -17.85
N PRO A 357 2.39 -17.73 -19.13
CA PRO A 357 1.02 -17.75 -19.61
C PRO A 357 0.31 -19.09 -19.38
N ASP A 358 0.97 -20.22 -19.59
CA ASP A 358 0.40 -21.54 -19.29
C ASP A 358 0.27 -21.77 -17.78
N LEU A 359 1.31 -21.39 -17.02
CA LEU A 359 1.37 -21.55 -15.57
C LEU A 359 0.20 -20.84 -14.86
N TRP A 360 -0.10 -19.63 -15.32
CA TRP A 360 -1.19 -18.80 -14.81
C TRP A 360 -2.54 -19.07 -15.49
N GLY A 361 -2.58 -19.95 -16.49
CA GLY A 361 -3.80 -20.30 -17.20
C GLY A 361 -4.34 -19.18 -18.10
N LEU A 362 -3.46 -18.32 -18.63
CA LEU A 362 -3.85 -17.17 -19.46
C LEU A 362 -4.46 -17.57 -20.81
N PHE A 363 -4.23 -18.79 -21.29
CA PHE A 363 -4.76 -19.28 -22.57
C PHE A 363 -6.07 -20.06 -22.46
N LYS A 364 -6.64 -20.20 -21.25
CA LYS A 364 -7.88 -20.93 -21.02
C LYS A 364 -9.09 -20.03 -20.96
#